data_AF-A0AA42JCQ9-F1
#
_entry.id   AF-A0AA42JCQ9-F1
#
_cell.length_a   1.000
_cell.length_b   1.000
_cell.length_c   1.000
_cell.angle_alpha   90.00
_cell.angle_beta   90.00
_cell.angle_gamma   90.00
#
_symmetry.space_group_name_H-M   'P 1'
#
loop_
_entity.id
_entity.type
_entity.pdbx_description
1 polymer ?
#
loop_
_entity_poly.entity_id
_entity_poly.type
_entity_poly.pdbx_seq_one_letter_code
_entity_poly.pdbx_strand_id
1 'polypeptide(L)' 'METDRRSAHASPDRLERILGSAVVAVWGRLPQDVQHDLFEEAVLAGHRSERRAGEPDEGLRESLAIFLHDHHFRTADA' A
#
# COMPACT_ATOMS: atom_id res chain seq x y z
N MET A 1 -40.01 15.90 -0.96
CA MET A 1 -38.88 16.04 -0.01
C MET A 1 -38.59 14.64 0.49
N GLU A 2 -37.47 13.99 0.25
CA GLU A 2 -36.13 14.43 -0.13
C GLU A 2 -35.50 13.27 -0.90
N THR A 3 -34.99 13.56 -2.09
CA THR A 3 -34.28 12.64 -2.94
C THR A 3 -32.97 12.19 -2.30
N ASP A 4 -32.59 10.95 -2.59
CA ASP A 4 -31.19 10.50 -2.62
C ASP A 4 -30.55 10.17 -1.25
N ARG A 5 -31.06 9.12 -0.60
CA ARG A 5 -30.19 8.19 0.13
C ARG A 5 -29.37 7.39 -0.90
N ARG A 6 -28.59 8.06 -1.74
CA ARG A 6 -27.53 7.41 -2.50
C ARG A 6 -26.58 6.89 -1.44
N SER A 7 -26.64 5.59 -1.19
CA SER A 7 -25.58 4.88 -0.49
C SER A 7 -24.28 5.46 -1.01
N ALA A 8 -23.60 6.24 -0.17
CA ALA A 8 -22.34 6.86 -0.51
C ALA A 8 -21.31 5.73 -0.57
N HIS A 9 -21.37 4.96 -1.65
CA HIS A 9 -20.39 3.93 -1.95
C HIS A 9 -19.07 4.68 -2.02
N ALA A 10 -18.19 4.39 -1.07
CA ALA A 10 -16.88 5.01 -1.03
C ALA A 10 -16.23 4.81 -2.41
N SER A 11 -15.60 5.86 -2.92
CA SER A 11 -14.88 5.75 -4.20
C SER A 11 -13.84 4.63 -4.11
N PRO A 12 -13.56 3.92 -5.21
CA PRO A 12 -12.54 2.88 -5.24
C PRO A 12 -11.20 3.38 -4.67
N ASP A 13 -10.76 4.57 -5.05
CA ASP A 13 -9.54 5.20 -4.53
C ASP A 13 -9.53 5.35 -3.00
N ARG A 14 -10.69 5.65 -2.40
CA ARG A 14 -10.82 5.78 -0.94
C ARG A 14 -10.74 4.41 -0.27
N LEU A 15 -11.37 3.40 -0.86
CA LEU A 15 -11.33 2.03 -0.35
C LEU A 15 -9.92 1.44 -0.44
N GLU A 16 -9.25 1.63 -1.56
CA GLU A 16 -7.86 1.22 -1.78
C GLU A 16 -6.91 1.89 -0.78
N ARG A 17 -7.08 3.20 -0.54
CA ARG A 17 -6.29 3.92 0.48
C ARG A 17 -6.53 3.40 1.89
N ILE A 18 -7.80 3.14 2.26
CA ILE A 18 -8.14 2.58 3.58
C ILE A 18 -7.52 1.20 3.74
N LEU A 19 -7.62 0.35 2.70
CA LEU A 19 -7.05 -0.98 2.70
C LEU A 19 -5.52 -0.95 2.79
N GLY A 20 -4.86 -0.12 1.99
CA GLY A 20 -3.40 0.06 2.04
C GLY A 20 -2.95 0.55 3.42
N SER A 21 -3.67 1.48 4.03
CA SER A 21 -3.38 1.95 5.39
C SER A 21 -3.50 0.83 6.43
N ALA A 22 -4.53 -0.02 6.30
CA ALA A 22 -4.71 -1.17 7.19
C ALA A 22 -3.59 -2.21 7.02
N VAL A 23 -3.16 -2.48 5.77
CA VAL A 23 -2.03 -3.37 5.47
C VAL A 23 -0.75 -2.88 6.13
N VAL A 24 -0.42 -1.59 5.99
CA VAL A 24 0.76 -0.99 6.66
C VAL A 24 0.68 -1.13 8.18
N ALA A 25 -0.49 -0.89 8.77
CA ALA A 25 -0.69 -1.01 10.22
C ALA A 25 -0.55 -2.44 10.75
N VAL A 26 -0.78 -3.46 9.92
CA VAL A 26 -0.67 -4.87 10.32
C VAL A 26 0.55 -5.58 9.74
N TRP A 27 1.40 -4.87 8.99
CA TRP A 27 2.47 -5.43 8.18
C TRP A 27 3.33 -6.47 8.91
N GLY A 28 3.83 -6.12 10.11
CA GLY A 28 4.66 -7.03 10.92
C GLY A 28 3.98 -8.30 11.42
N ARG A 29 2.64 -8.36 11.38
CA ARG A 29 1.85 -9.54 11.77
C ARG A 29 1.52 -10.43 10.57
N LEU A 30 1.76 -9.96 9.35
CA LEU A 30 1.52 -10.75 8.15
C LEU A 30 2.59 -11.85 8.02
N PRO A 31 2.23 -13.05 7.54
CA PRO A 31 3.21 -14.05 7.12
C PRO A 31 4.21 -13.50 6.09
N GLN A 32 5.44 -14.02 6.11
CA GLN A 32 6.54 -13.49 5.28
C GLN A 32 6.28 -13.62 3.77
N ASP A 33 5.64 -14.71 3.34
CA ASP A 33 5.18 -14.92 1.97
C ASP A 33 4.15 -13.85 1.56
N VAL A 34 3.18 -13.55 2.43
CA VAL A 34 2.19 -12.48 2.18
C VAL A 34 2.84 -11.10 2.14
N GLN A 35 3.81 -10.82 3.01
CA GLN A 35 4.59 -9.58 2.95
C GLN A 35 5.34 -9.46 1.61
N HIS A 36 5.98 -10.54 1.17
CA HIS A 36 6.71 -10.57 -0.10
C HIS A 36 5.79 -10.33 -1.30
N ASP A 37 4.66 -11.03 -1.37
CA ASP A 37 3.71 -10.89 -2.48
C ASP A 37 3.11 -9.48 -2.55
N LEU A 38 2.71 -8.92 -1.40
CA LEU A 38 2.20 -7.55 -1.33
C LEU A 38 3.26 -6.51 -1.74
N PHE A 39 4.52 -6.75 -1.37
CA PHE A 39 5.63 -5.87 -1.74
C PHE A 39 5.88 -5.86 -3.24
N GLU A 40 5.98 -7.03 -3.86
CA GLU A 40 6.19 -7.14 -5.31
C GLU A 40 5.01 -6.54 -6.09
N GLU A 41 3.76 -6.82 -5.69
CA GLU A 41 2.58 -6.24 -6.33
C GLU A 41 2.52 -4.72 -6.18
N ALA A 42 2.92 -4.16 -5.03
CA ALA A 42 2.98 -2.72 -4.81
C ALA A 42 4.04 -2.05 -5.70
N VAL A 43 5.23 -2.65 -5.84
CA VAL A 43 6.30 -2.16 -6.74
C VAL A 43 5.81 -2.21 -8.19
N LEU A 44 5.22 -3.32 -8.62
CA LEU A 44 4.66 -3.46 -9.97
C LEU A 44 3.53 -2.44 -10.24
N ALA A 45 2.68 -2.16 -9.25
CA ALA A 45 1.62 -1.18 -9.37
C ALA A 45 2.16 0.25 -9.52
N GLY A 46 3.15 0.65 -8.70
CA GLY A 46 3.78 1.97 -8.77
C GLY A 46 4.47 2.24 -10.11
N HIS A 47 5.21 1.24 -10.64
CA HIS A 47 5.79 1.35 -11.97
C HIS A 47 4.72 1.53 -13.07
N ARG A 48 3.54 0.90 -12.96
CA ARG A 48 2.45 1.08 -13.94
C ARG A 48 1.85 2.47 -13.93
N SER A 49 1.75 3.12 -12.76
CA SER A 49 1.23 4.50 -12.64
C SER A 49 2.21 5.55 -13.15
N GLU A 50 3.52 5.31 -13.03
CA GLU A 50 4.56 6.30 -13.34
C GLU A 50 5.12 6.20 -14.76
N ARG A 51 4.76 5.15 -15.52
CA ARG A 51 5.08 5.00 -16.96
C ARG A 51 4.65 6.15 -17.87
N ARG A 52 3.88 7.14 -17.37
CA ARG A 52 3.61 8.39 -18.10
C ARG A 52 4.86 9.29 -18.19
N ALA A 53 5.88 9.05 -17.36
CA ALA A 53 7.13 9.79 -17.28
C ALA A 53 8.36 8.90 -17.58
N GLY A 54 8.30 8.06 -18.62
CA GLY A 54 9.49 7.63 -19.39
C GLY A 54 10.59 6.79 -18.72
N GLU A 55 10.66 6.68 -17.40
CA GLU A 55 11.71 5.95 -16.68
C GLU A 55 11.07 5.07 -15.60
N PRO A 56 11.46 3.78 -15.48
CA PRO A 56 11.12 2.99 -14.30
C PRO A 56 11.75 3.69 -13.10
N ASP A 57 10.98 3.99 -12.05
CA ASP A 57 11.57 4.51 -10.83
C ASP A 57 12.36 3.41 -10.13
N GLU A 58 13.64 3.25 -10.48
CA GLU A 58 14.57 2.31 -9.85
C GLU A 58 14.65 2.51 -8.31
N GLY A 59 14.24 3.68 -7.80
CA GLY A 59 14.21 4.02 -6.38
C GLY A 59 12.92 3.64 -5.65
N LEU A 60 11.84 3.26 -6.36
CA LEU A 60 10.55 2.92 -5.73
C LEU A 60 10.67 1.72 -4.80
N ARG A 61 11.39 0.69 -5.23
CA ARG A 61 11.60 -0.53 -4.44
C ARG A 61 12.34 -0.23 -3.13
N GLU A 62 13.41 0.54 -3.23
CA GLU A 62 14.20 0.94 -2.05
C GLU A 62 13.38 1.81 -1.10
N SER A 63 12.68 2.80 -1.64
CA SER A 63 11.82 3.70 -0.86
C SER A 63 10.70 2.96 -0.14
N LEU A 64 10.07 1.98 -0.80
CA LEU A 64 9.03 1.16 -0.19
C LEU A 64 9.59 0.25 0.91
N ALA A 65 10.78 -0.31 0.71
CA ALA A 65 11.45 -1.13 1.71
C ALA A 65 11.79 -0.32 2.97
N ILE A 66 12.32 0.90 2.80
CA ILE A 66 12.60 1.82 3.90
C ILE A 66 11.31 2.18 4.64
N PHE A 67 10.26 2.57 3.91
CA PHE A 67 8.96 2.92 4.49
C PHE A 67 8.39 1.80 5.35
N LEU A 68 8.35 0.57 4.83
CA LEU A 68 7.84 -0.58 5.59
C LEU A 68 8.74 -0.95 6.77
N HIS A 69 10.05 -0.75 6.65
CA HIS A 69 11.00 -0.94 7.74
C HIS A 69 10.81 0.09 8.87
N ASP A 70 10.63 1.36 8.54
CA ASP A 70 10.40 2.43 9.52
C ASP A 70 9.06 2.25 10.26
N HIS A 71 8.02 1.82 9.53
CA HIS A 71 6.73 1.46 10.11
C HIS A 71 6.76 0.15 10.91
N HIS A 72 7.78 -0.67 10.69
CA HIS A 72 8.11 -1.87 11.44
C HIS A 72 9.43 -1.67 12.21
N PHE A 73 9.60 -0.50 12.84
CA PHE A 73 10.72 -0.30 13.77
C PHE A 73 10.59 -1.41 14.81
N ARG A 74 11.49 -2.39 14.68
CA ARG A 74 11.43 -3.66 15.40
C ARG A 74 11.04 -3.36 16.84
N THR A 75 9.99 -3.99 17.34
CA THR A 75 10.06 -4.52 18.69
C THR A 75 11.26 -5.47 18.70
N ALA A 76 12.43 -4.88 18.92
CA ALA A 76 13.60 -5.59 19.36
C ALA A 76 13.17 -6.25 20.68
N ASP A 77 13.25 -7.58 20.68
CA ASP A 77 13.39 -8.44 21.86
C ASP A 77 12.60 -8.09 23.13
N ALA A 78 11.64 -8.95 23.47
CA ALA A 78 11.42 -9.38 24.84
C ALA A 78 10.99 -10.85 24.86
#